data_AF-A0A3B8KYH9-F1
#
_entry.id   AF-A0A3B8KYH9-F1
#
_cell.length_a   1.000
_cell.length_b   1.000
_cell.length_c   1.000
_cell.angle_alpha   90.00
_cell.angle_beta   90.00
_cell.angle_gamma   90.00
#
_symmetry.space_group_name_H-M   'P 1'
#
loop_
_entity.id
_entity.type
_entity.pdbx_description
1 polymer ?
#
loop_
_entity_poly.entity_id
_entity_poly.type
_entity_poly.pdbx_seq_one_letter_code
_entity_poly.pdbx_strand_id
1 'polypeptide(L)'
;MSDEVERNDVAANPLLSGSLRRTVLLLAWPVLCEQVLGFLVGLYDTWLSGHIDGISEVATGAVGLAAYVGWLASMLFALVATGTTALVARHRGAGETAAANRIMNRSLALAAVAGGAVFTLIYFAAPWMVQLLEMTGDDGRIVVHYLRVDGVGHVATGITLAAAAALRGGGNMRTPMVVLGMVSLLNVIVSTVLVFGFAEGRSWGIAPWGIDGIVAGTLAARFAGGVLIVLVLVRGVSGLRIEPRELRVGGEAARRILRIGGPAAIDGAFTWAGQFLFLMIIARLEDSGRGGAVFAAHIVGVRLEGITYLPAVAWGAAAATLIGQSLGARRPERAIAAGHETARQCGLLSVVIGIVFLAAAPWLFGLMHTSAAVVEAGTFPFRVNAMFQLPLALSIIYTSALRGAGDTKFPLVAHMVGIFGVRLPVAWWAGVVMGGGLLGAWIAMSADVVVRSILLLWRYRKEQWVGTEV
;
A
#
# COMPACT_ATOMS: atom_id res chain seq x y z
N MET A 1 29.23 -24.86 18.72
CA MET A 1 29.76 -24.52 17.38
C MET A 1 28.70 -23.83 16.50
N SER A 2 27.41 -24.21 16.54
CA SER A 2 26.32 -23.47 15.86
C SER A 2 26.10 -22.06 16.41
N ASP A 3 26.07 -21.90 17.74
CA ASP A 3 25.72 -20.63 18.40
C ASP A 3 26.79 -19.55 18.24
N GLU A 4 28.05 -19.94 18.06
CA GLU A 4 29.19 -19.04 17.84
C GLU A 4 29.23 -18.51 16.40
N VAL A 5 28.82 -19.35 15.43
CA VAL A 5 28.67 -18.97 14.02
C VAL A 5 27.46 -18.04 13.85
N GLU A 6 26.32 -18.33 14.50
CA GLU A 6 25.14 -17.45 14.49
C GLU A 6 25.41 -16.09 15.16
N ARG A 7 26.18 -16.05 16.26
CA ARG A 7 26.59 -14.77 16.89
C ARG A 7 27.52 -13.94 16.01
N ASN A 8 28.45 -14.57 15.29
CA ASN A 8 29.34 -13.87 14.36
C ASN A 8 28.58 -13.30 13.15
N ASP A 9 27.54 -13.97 12.66
CA ASP A 9 26.68 -13.45 11.58
C ASP A 9 25.83 -12.24 12.02
N VAL A 10 25.38 -12.20 13.27
CA VAL A 10 24.66 -11.03 13.83
C VAL A 10 25.59 -9.82 14.01
N ALA A 11 26.86 -10.05 14.37
CA ALA A 11 27.88 -8.99 14.47
C ALA A 11 28.29 -8.44 13.09
N ALA A 12 28.33 -9.30 12.06
CA ALA A 12 28.63 -8.93 10.68
C ALA A 12 27.44 -8.33 9.89
N ASN A 13 26.21 -8.39 10.43
CA ASN A 13 25.02 -7.90 9.75
C ASN A 13 25.08 -6.36 9.56
N PRO A 14 25.18 -5.85 8.32
CA PRO A 14 25.26 -4.41 8.05
C PRO A 14 24.04 -3.62 8.54
N LEU A 15 22.91 -4.32 8.73
CA LEU A 15 21.69 -3.75 9.30
C LEU A 15 21.85 -3.37 10.78
N LEU A 16 22.71 -4.07 11.51
CA LEU A 16 22.91 -3.94 12.95
C LEU A 16 24.19 -3.19 13.33
N SER A 17 25.22 -3.18 12.47
CA SER A 17 26.51 -2.52 12.73
C SER A 17 26.87 -1.40 11.76
N GLY A 18 26.26 -1.37 10.57
CA GLY A 18 26.58 -0.37 9.53
C GLY A 18 26.04 1.04 9.81
N SER A 19 26.45 2.00 8.97
CA SER A 19 25.92 3.37 8.97
C SER A 19 24.42 3.37 8.72
N LEU A 20 23.63 3.86 9.70
CA LEU A 20 22.18 3.93 9.60
C LEU A 20 21.72 4.66 8.34
N ARG A 21 22.38 5.77 7.98
CA ARG A 21 22.01 6.56 6.80
C ARG A 21 22.03 5.73 5.52
N ARG A 22 23.14 5.02 5.30
CA ARG A 22 23.34 4.18 4.12
C ARG A 22 22.40 2.98 4.15
N THR A 23 22.24 2.36 5.31
CA THR A 23 21.35 1.20 5.48
C THR A 23 19.90 1.54 5.18
N VAL A 24 19.40 2.68 5.67
CA VAL A 24 18.04 3.15 5.37
C VAL A 24 17.83 3.31 3.87
N LEU A 25 18.75 4.00 3.18
CA LEU A 25 18.66 4.20 1.73
C LEU A 25 18.68 2.86 0.96
N LEU A 26 19.58 1.95 1.34
CA LEU A 26 19.69 0.63 0.70
C LEU A 26 18.44 -0.24 0.87
N LEU A 27 17.70 -0.07 1.97
CA LEU A 27 16.45 -0.78 2.22
C LEU A 27 15.24 -0.09 1.59
N ALA A 28 15.20 1.25 1.61
CA ALA A 28 14.06 2.01 1.12
C ALA A 28 14.00 2.05 -0.42
N TRP A 29 15.15 2.15 -1.10
CA TRP A 29 15.18 2.29 -2.56
C TRP A 29 14.48 1.13 -3.31
N PRO A 30 14.72 -0.15 -2.99
CA PRO A 30 14.01 -1.24 -3.63
C PRO A 30 12.48 -1.18 -3.45
N VAL A 31 12.03 -0.79 -2.25
CA VAL A 31 10.59 -0.66 -1.98
C VAL A 31 10.01 0.53 -2.74
N LEU A 32 10.75 1.64 -2.88
CA LEU A 32 10.31 2.77 -3.72
C LEU A 32 10.15 2.34 -5.18
N CYS A 33 11.12 1.60 -5.74
CA CYS A 33 11.02 1.07 -7.09
C CYS A 33 9.79 0.17 -7.27
N GLU A 34 9.53 -0.73 -6.31
CA GLU A 34 8.33 -1.57 -6.27
C GLU A 34 7.04 -0.71 -6.31
N GLN A 35 6.94 0.30 -5.44
CA GLN A 35 5.77 1.17 -5.36
C GLN A 35 5.55 1.99 -6.64
N VAL A 36 6.62 2.52 -7.24
CA VAL A 36 6.56 3.28 -8.49
C VAL A 36 6.14 2.37 -9.65
N LEU A 37 6.70 1.16 -9.76
CA LEU A 37 6.32 0.21 -10.80
C LEU A 37 4.85 -0.22 -10.67
N GLY A 38 4.38 -0.49 -9.44
CA GLY A 38 2.98 -0.79 -9.19
C GLY A 38 2.05 0.36 -9.59
N PHE A 39 2.44 1.60 -9.27
CA PHE A 39 1.69 2.79 -9.68
C PHE A 39 1.62 2.96 -11.20
N LEU A 40 2.75 2.78 -11.90
CA LEU A 40 2.82 2.89 -13.36
C LEU A 40 1.97 1.82 -14.06
N VAL A 41 1.92 0.60 -13.54
CA VAL A 41 1.05 -0.46 -14.07
C VAL A 41 -0.43 -0.07 -13.95
N GLY A 42 -0.87 0.44 -12.80
CA GLY A 42 -2.25 0.87 -12.63
C GLY A 42 -2.64 2.00 -13.60
N LEU A 43 -1.71 2.93 -13.86
CA LEU A 43 -1.89 3.97 -14.88
C LEU A 43 -1.97 3.36 -16.28
N TYR A 44 -1.11 2.38 -16.58
CA TYR A 44 -1.09 1.68 -17.86
C TYR A 44 -2.38 0.88 -18.11
N ASP A 45 -2.89 0.14 -17.13
CA ASP A 45 -4.14 -0.63 -17.26
C ASP A 45 -5.35 0.29 -17.50
N THR A 46 -5.37 1.45 -16.84
CA THR A 46 -6.38 2.49 -17.08
C THR A 46 -6.25 3.06 -18.49
N TRP A 47 -5.02 3.32 -18.96
CA TRP A 47 -4.80 3.77 -20.33
C TRP A 47 -5.24 2.70 -21.34
N LEU A 48 -4.86 1.44 -21.13
CA LEU A 48 -5.16 0.32 -22.02
C LEU A 48 -6.66 0.08 -22.14
N SER A 49 -7.40 0.10 -21.02
CA SER A 49 -8.87 -0.02 -21.03
C SER A 49 -9.56 1.11 -21.79
N GLY A 50 -9.02 2.33 -21.74
CA GLY A 50 -9.55 3.47 -22.50
C GLY A 50 -9.32 3.38 -24.02
N HIS A 51 -8.45 2.49 -24.50
CA HIS A 51 -8.11 2.32 -25.92
C HIS A 51 -8.69 1.03 -26.51
N ILE A 52 -9.73 0.46 -25.89
CA ILE A 52 -10.46 -0.68 -26.43
C ILE A 52 -11.66 -0.17 -27.21
N ASP A 53 -11.64 -0.39 -28.53
CA ASP A 53 -12.70 0.07 -29.43
C ASP A 53 -14.07 -0.49 -29.05
N GLY A 54 -15.07 0.38 -28.98
CA GLY A 54 -16.48 0.03 -28.76
C GLY A 54 -16.90 -0.23 -27.30
N ILE A 55 -15.96 -0.44 -26.36
CA ILE A 55 -16.28 -0.72 -24.94
C ILE A 55 -15.43 0.06 -23.93
N SER A 56 -14.77 1.15 -24.36
CA SER A 56 -13.80 1.90 -23.54
C SER A 56 -14.36 2.42 -22.21
N GLU A 57 -15.60 2.92 -22.20
CA GLU A 57 -16.26 3.42 -20.98
C GLU A 57 -16.49 2.29 -19.96
N VAL A 58 -17.06 1.17 -20.41
CA VAL A 58 -17.34 -0.01 -19.58
C VAL A 58 -16.05 -0.64 -19.09
N ALA A 59 -15.04 -0.76 -19.96
CA ALA A 59 -13.74 -1.32 -19.63
C ALA A 59 -13.01 -0.49 -18.58
N THR A 60 -12.99 0.83 -18.74
CA THR A 60 -12.38 1.75 -17.77
C THR A 60 -13.12 1.69 -16.43
N GLY A 61 -14.46 1.63 -16.45
CA GLY A 61 -15.28 1.46 -15.26
C GLY A 61 -14.99 0.16 -14.51
N ALA A 62 -14.86 -0.96 -15.23
CA ALA A 62 -14.52 -2.25 -14.65
C ALA A 62 -13.11 -2.28 -14.02
N VAL A 63 -12.10 -1.75 -14.72
CA VAL A 63 -10.72 -1.64 -14.20
C VAL A 63 -10.69 -0.75 -12.96
N GLY A 64 -11.40 0.38 -12.97
CA GLY A 64 -11.51 1.27 -11.82
C GLY A 64 -12.15 0.60 -10.60
N LEU A 65 -13.29 -0.09 -10.79
CA LEU A 65 -13.94 -0.83 -9.72
C LEU A 65 -13.07 -1.95 -9.16
N ALA A 66 -12.39 -2.70 -10.04
CA ALA A 66 -11.45 -3.74 -9.63
C ALA A 66 -10.27 -3.17 -8.83
N ALA A 67 -9.76 -1.99 -9.18
CA ALA A 67 -8.71 -1.32 -8.41
C ALA A 67 -9.19 -0.96 -6.98
N TYR A 68 -10.42 -0.46 -6.83
CA TYR A 68 -11.01 -0.19 -5.51
C TYR A 68 -11.21 -1.46 -4.69
N VAL A 69 -11.71 -2.53 -5.31
CA VAL A 69 -11.86 -3.85 -4.69
C VAL A 69 -10.50 -4.38 -4.24
N GLY A 70 -9.48 -4.26 -5.09
CA GLY A 70 -8.11 -4.65 -4.78
C GLY A 70 -7.53 -3.84 -3.62
N TRP A 71 -7.85 -2.55 -3.53
CA TRP A 71 -7.45 -1.73 -2.39
C TRP A 71 -8.11 -2.19 -1.09
N LEU A 72 -9.40 -2.54 -1.11
CA LEU A 72 -10.08 -3.13 0.05
C LEU A 72 -9.47 -4.50 0.44
N ALA A 73 -9.18 -5.34 -0.54
CA ALA A 73 -8.50 -6.61 -0.34
C ALA A 73 -7.10 -6.44 0.29
N SER A 74 -6.38 -5.38 -0.07
CA SER A 74 -5.06 -5.08 0.47
C SER A 74 -5.09 -4.89 2.00
N MET A 75 -6.21 -4.48 2.60
CA MET A 75 -6.37 -4.36 4.06
C MET A 75 -6.38 -5.72 4.76
N LEU A 76 -6.98 -6.73 4.14
CA LEU A 76 -6.94 -8.12 4.63
C LEU A 76 -5.55 -8.74 4.46
N PHE A 77 -4.79 -8.33 3.44
CA PHE A 77 -3.39 -8.74 3.33
C PHE A 77 -2.48 -7.99 4.32
N ALA A 78 -2.79 -6.72 4.62
CA ALA A 78 -2.06 -5.92 5.61
C ALA A 78 -2.15 -6.52 7.02
N LEU A 79 -3.26 -7.18 7.36
CA LEU A 79 -3.42 -8.02 8.56
C LEU A 79 -2.26 -9.00 8.69
N VAL A 80 -2.02 -9.82 7.66
CA VAL A 80 -0.97 -10.84 7.70
C VAL A 80 0.41 -10.21 7.55
N ALA A 81 0.57 -9.28 6.61
CA ALA A 81 1.86 -8.68 6.26
C ALA A 81 2.49 -7.89 7.42
N THR A 82 1.69 -7.12 8.17
CA THR A 82 2.19 -6.30 9.28
C THR A 82 2.72 -7.17 10.42
N GLY A 83 1.94 -8.16 10.85
CA GLY A 83 2.36 -9.12 11.88
C GLY A 83 3.58 -9.94 11.46
N THR A 84 3.62 -10.36 10.19
CA THR A 84 4.75 -11.11 9.63
C THR A 84 6.02 -10.29 9.65
N THR A 85 5.99 -9.04 9.17
CA THR A 85 7.17 -8.17 9.13
C THR A 85 7.75 -7.96 10.52
N ALA A 86 6.90 -7.63 11.50
CA ALA A 86 7.33 -7.38 12.88
C ALA A 86 7.93 -8.63 13.55
N LEU A 87 7.27 -9.78 13.46
CA LEU A 87 7.73 -11.04 14.07
C LEU A 87 8.98 -11.61 13.38
N VAL A 88 9.02 -11.63 12.04
CA VAL A 88 10.21 -12.10 11.30
C VAL A 88 11.40 -11.19 11.57
N ALA A 89 11.21 -9.86 11.57
CA ALA A 89 12.27 -8.93 11.93
C ALA A 89 12.77 -9.17 13.36
N ARG A 90 11.86 -9.37 14.32
CA ARG A 90 12.22 -9.65 15.72
C ARG A 90 13.09 -10.90 15.84
N HIS A 91 12.63 -12.03 15.30
CA HIS A 91 13.35 -13.31 15.38
C HIS A 91 14.67 -13.28 14.60
N ARG A 92 14.71 -12.65 13.42
CA ARG A 92 15.95 -12.49 12.65
C ARG A 92 16.96 -11.61 13.38
N GLY A 93 16.51 -10.54 14.04
CA GLY A 93 17.36 -9.72 14.90
C GLY A 93 17.94 -10.50 16.09
N ALA A 94 17.16 -11.42 16.65
CA ALA A 94 17.58 -12.29 17.75
C ALA A 94 18.49 -13.46 17.32
N GLY A 95 18.69 -13.66 16.00
CA GLY A 95 19.41 -14.83 15.46
C GLY A 95 18.56 -16.10 15.36
N GLU A 96 17.26 -16.05 15.68
CA GLU A 96 16.38 -17.22 15.76
C GLU A 96 15.78 -17.58 14.39
N THR A 97 16.62 -18.07 13.48
CA THR A 97 16.23 -18.31 12.08
C THR A 97 15.10 -19.33 11.93
N ALA A 98 15.09 -20.39 12.76
CA ALA A 98 14.01 -21.38 12.75
C ALA A 98 12.65 -20.80 13.18
N ALA A 99 12.64 -19.90 14.17
CA ALA A 99 11.42 -19.21 14.58
C ALA A 99 10.93 -18.27 13.47
N ALA A 100 11.85 -17.55 12.81
CA ALA A 100 11.52 -16.72 11.65
C ALA A 100 10.91 -17.53 10.49
N ASN A 101 11.45 -18.71 10.17
CA ASN A 101 10.87 -19.64 9.20
C ASN A 101 9.47 -20.08 9.59
N ARG A 102 9.25 -20.44 10.85
CA ARG A 102 7.93 -20.82 11.35
C ARG A 102 6.92 -19.69 11.14
N ILE A 103 7.25 -18.45 11.51
CA ILE A 103 6.38 -17.29 11.29
C ILE A 103 6.07 -17.11 9.79
N MET A 104 7.09 -17.17 8.93
CA MET A 104 6.90 -17.05 7.48
C MET A 104 5.98 -18.14 6.92
N ASN A 105 6.19 -19.40 7.26
CA ASN A 105 5.36 -20.50 6.72
C ASN A 105 3.90 -20.37 7.18
N ARG A 106 3.67 -19.95 8.43
CA ARG A 106 2.32 -19.67 8.95
C ARG A 106 1.69 -18.46 8.26
N SER A 107 2.47 -17.43 7.95
CA SER A 107 1.95 -16.26 7.23
C SER A 107 1.56 -16.58 5.79
N LEU A 108 2.34 -17.42 5.09
CA LEU A 108 1.99 -17.90 3.75
C LEU A 108 0.65 -18.66 3.76
N ALA A 109 0.46 -19.57 4.71
CA ALA A 109 -0.80 -20.31 4.86
C ALA A 109 -1.97 -19.38 5.18
N LEU A 110 -1.79 -18.44 6.12
CA LEU A 110 -2.81 -17.44 6.45
C LEU A 110 -3.16 -16.55 5.25
N ALA A 111 -2.16 -16.14 4.46
CA ALA A 111 -2.37 -15.28 3.31
C ALA A 111 -3.07 -15.98 2.15
N ALA A 112 -2.81 -17.28 1.94
CA ALA A 112 -3.56 -18.10 0.98
C ALA A 112 -5.04 -18.19 1.39
N VAL A 113 -5.32 -18.42 2.68
CA VAL A 113 -6.70 -18.41 3.21
C VAL A 113 -7.35 -17.03 3.06
N ALA A 114 -6.62 -15.95 3.39
CA ALA A 114 -7.12 -14.59 3.21
C ALA A 114 -7.43 -14.29 1.74
N GLY A 115 -6.58 -14.73 0.81
CA GLY A 115 -6.81 -14.57 -0.62
C GLY A 115 -8.03 -15.36 -1.12
N GLY A 116 -8.24 -16.57 -0.62
CA GLY A 116 -9.44 -17.37 -0.91
C GLY A 116 -10.72 -16.74 -0.32
N ALA A 117 -10.64 -16.17 0.88
CA ALA A 117 -11.74 -15.43 1.49
C ALA A 117 -12.09 -14.16 0.69
N VAL A 118 -11.08 -13.41 0.23
CA VAL A 118 -11.26 -12.25 -0.65
C VAL A 118 -11.94 -12.67 -1.96
N PHE A 119 -11.44 -13.71 -2.63
CA PHE A 119 -12.04 -14.24 -3.85
C PHE A 119 -13.52 -14.60 -3.62
N THR A 120 -13.82 -15.33 -2.55
CA THR A 120 -15.18 -15.74 -2.21
C THR A 120 -16.09 -14.53 -1.99
N LEU A 121 -15.61 -13.53 -1.25
CA LEU A 121 -16.36 -12.28 -1.01
C LEU A 121 -16.64 -11.54 -2.32
N ILE A 122 -15.63 -11.37 -3.18
CA ILE A 122 -15.78 -10.70 -4.48
C ILE A 122 -16.78 -11.46 -5.36
N TYR A 123 -16.68 -12.79 -5.40
CA TYR A 123 -17.51 -13.62 -6.28
C TYR A 123 -19.02 -13.42 -6.03
N PHE A 124 -19.40 -13.34 -4.76
CA PHE A 124 -20.79 -13.10 -4.33
C PHE A 124 -21.17 -11.62 -4.31
N ALA A 125 -20.25 -10.72 -3.98
CA ALA A 125 -20.52 -9.28 -3.90
C ALA A 125 -20.55 -8.59 -5.27
N ALA A 126 -19.86 -9.12 -6.29
CA ALA A 126 -19.71 -8.46 -7.60
C ALA A 126 -21.05 -8.00 -8.23
N PRO A 127 -22.12 -8.81 -8.29
CA PRO A 127 -23.40 -8.34 -8.83
C PRO A 127 -24.00 -7.18 -8.05
N TRP A 128 -23.89 -7.21 -6.72
CA TRP A 128 -24.39 -6.14 -5.85
C TRP A 128 -23.57 -4.86 -6.02
N MET A 129 -22.25 -4.95 -6.16
CA MET A 129 -21.37 -3.81 -6.40
C MET A 129 -21.68 -3.12 -7.74
N VAL A 130 -21.97 -3.90 -8.78
CA VAL A 130 -22.34 -3.41 -10.11
C VAL A 130 -23.72 -2.74 -10.10
N GLN A 131 -24.69 -3.32 -9.38
CA GLN A 131 -26.01 -2.71 -9.18
C GLN A 131 -25.94 -1.37 -8.45
N LEU A 132 -25.07 -1.25 -7.44
CA LEU A 132 -24.89 -0.02 -6.67
C LEU A 132 -24.35 1.13 -7.54
N LEU A 133 -23.65 0.81 -8.63
CA LEU A 133 -23.14 1.77 -9.60
C LEU A 133 -24.09 1.99 -10.79
N GLU A 134 -25.32 1.47 -10.72
CA GLU A 134 -26.35 1.61 -11.73
C GLU A 134 -25.93 1.12 -13.14
N MET A 135 -24.93 0.23 -13.20
CA MET A 135 -24.49 -0.40 -14.45
C MET A 135 -25.49 -1.50 -14.81
N THR A 136 -26.25 -1.31 -15.90
CA THR A 136 -27.34 -2.20 -16.32
C THR A 136 -27.02 -2.91 -17.62
N GLY A 137 -27.83 -3.92 -17.97
CA GLY A 137 -27.69 -4.64 -19.24
C GLY A 137 -26.40 -5.44 -19.37
N ASP A 138 -25.84 -5.44 -20.58
CA ASP A 138 -24.63 -6.21 -20.89
C ASP A 138 -23.37 -5.64 -20.24
N ASP A 139 -23.31 -4.32 -20.03
CA ASP A 139 -22.18 -3.65 -19.36
C ASP A 139 -22.00 -4.16 -17.93
N GLY A 140 -23.10 -4.29 -17.18
CA GLY A 140 -23.07 -4.86 -15.84
C GLY A 140 -22.60 -6.31 -15.84
N ARG A 141 -22.97 -7.11 -16.84
CA ARG A 141 -22.52 -8.51 -16.97
C ARG A 141 -21.02 -8.60 -17.23
N ILE A 142 -20.49 -7.72 -18.08
CA ILE A 142 -19.05 -7.62 -18.38
C ILE A 142 -18.27 -7.31 -17.09
N VAL A 143 -18.70 -6.30 -16.32
CA VAL A 143 -18.01 -5.91 -15.09
C VAL A 143 -18.07 -7.01 -14.03
N VAL A 144 -19.21 -7.68 -13.85
CA VAL A 144 -19.33 -8.82 -12.93
C VAL A 144 -18.38 -9.95 -13.34
N HIS A 145 -18.29 -10.27 -14.63
CA HIS A 145 -17.37 -11.27 -15.13
C HIS A 145 -15.92 -10.88 -14.83
N TYR A 146 -15.53 -9.66 -15.17
CA TYR A 146 -14.20 -9.11 -14.93
C TYR A 146 -13.79 -9.23 -13.45
N LEU A 147 -14.65 -8.78 -12.52
CA LEU A 147 -14.36 -8.84 -11.08
C LEU A 147 -14.21 -10.28 -10.58
N ARG A 148 -15.03 -11.21 -11.06
CA ARG A 148 -14.96 -12.62 -10.67
C ARG A 148 -13.65 -13.27 -11.14
N VAL A 149 -13.22 -12.97 -12.35
CA VAL A 149 -11.95 -13.47 -12.90
C VAL A 149 -10.78 -12.83 -12.16
N ASP A 150 -10.77 -11.50 -11.97
CA ASP A 150 -9.73 -10.78 -11.21
C ASP A 150 -9.58 -11.32 -9.77
N GLY A 151 -10.72 -11.65 -9.15
CA GLY A 151 -10.81 -12.24 -7.82
C GLY A 151 -9.91 -13.47 -7.64
N VAL A 152 -9.76 -14.33 -8.66
CA VAL A 152 -8.96 -15.56 -8.58
C VAL A 152 -7.47 -15.26 -8.31
N GLY A 153 -6.97 -14.14 -8.84
CA GLY A 153 -5.59 -13.72 -8.64
C GLY A 153 -5.24 -13.32 -7.20
N HIS A 154 -6.23 -13.08 -6.34
CA HIS A 154 -6.00 -12.62 -4.96
C HIS A 154 -5.32 -13.66 -4.07
N VAL A 155 -5.45 -14.95 -4.37
CA VAL A 155 -4.69 -16.02 -3.69
C VAL A 155 -3.19 -15.84 -3.94
N ALA A 156 -2.79 -15.66 -5.20
CA ALA A 156 -1.39 -15.45 -5.58
C ALA A 156 -0.86 -14.11 -5.05
N THR A 157 -1.67 -13.05 -5.08
CA THR A 157 -1.34 -11.75 -4.48
C THR A 157 -1.09 -11.88 -2.98
N GLY A 158 -1.98 -12.56 -2.24
CA GLY A 158 -1.81 -12.76 -0.80
C GLY A 158 -0.50 -13.47 -0.46
N ILE A 159 -0.22 -14.58 -1.15
CA ILE A 159 1.05 -15.33 -1.00
C ILE A 159 2.25 -14.42 -1.28
N THR A 160 2.20 -13.65 -2.37
CA THR A 160 3.29 -12.75 -2.76
C THR A 160 3.54 -11.65 -1.73
N LEU A 161 2.48 -11.02 -1.22
CA LEU A 161 2.59 -9.96 -0.23
C LEU A 161 3.06 -10.48 1.14
N ALA A 162 2.64 -11.69 1.55
CA ALA A 162 3.11 -12.30 2.78
C ALA A 162 4.57 -12.74 2.70
N ALA A 163 4.98 -13.32 1.57
CA ALA A 163 6.38 -13.63 1.28
C ALA A 163 7.24 -12.36 1.26
N ALA A 164 6.76 -11.30 0.60
CA ALA A 164 7.42 -10.01 0.57
C ALA A 164 7.57 -9.43 1.99
N ALA A 165 6.52 -9.46 2.81
CA ALA A 165 6.57 -9.04 4.20
C ALA A 165 7.61 -9.81 5.03
N ALA A 166 7.69 -11.14 4.85
CA ALA A 166 8.70 -11.96 5.53
C ALA A 166 10.13 -11.61 5.07
N LEU A 167 10.36 -11.49 3.76
CA LEU A 167 11.66 -11.12 3.21
C LEU A 167 12.09 -9.72 3.65
N ARG A 168 11.17 -8.75 3.64
CA ARG A 168 11.40 -7.40 4.16
C ARG A 168 11.76 -7.44 5.64
N GLY A 169 10.99 -8.13 6.47
CA GLY A 169 11.33 -8.35 7.89
C GLY A 169 12.69 -9.03 8.08
N GLY A 170 13.08 -9.94 7.17
CA GLY A 170 14.39 -10.57 7.14
C GLY A 170 15.54 -9.68 6.67
N GLY A 171 15.26 -8.46 6.20
CA GLY A 171 16.25 -7.50 5.69
C GLY A 171 16.53 -7.59 4.19
N ASN A 172 15.85 -8.48 3.46
CA ASN A 172 15.98 -8.64 2.02
C ASN A 172 14.87 -7.89 1.28
N MET A 173 15.13 -6.62 0.98
CA MET A 173 14.21 -5.76 0.21
C MET A 173 14.32 -5.96 -1.31
N ARG A 174 15.43 -6.54 -1.78
CA ARG A 174 15.72 -6.70 -3.22
C ARG A 174 14.89 -7.80 -3.87
N THR A 175 14.72 -8.93 -3.18
CA THR A 175 14.00 -10.07 -3.73
C THR A 175 12.53 -9.73 -4.00
N PRO A 176 11.78 -9.12 -3.06
CA PRO A 176 10.42 -8.64 -3.33
C PRO A 176 10.37 -7.63 -4.48
N MET A 177 11.28 -6.64 -4.50
CA MET A 177 11.34 -5.65 -5.59
C MET A 177 11.52 -6.33 -6.96
N VAL A 178 12.45 -7.28 -7.09
CA VAL A 178 12.69 -7.98 -8.36
C VAL A 178 11.46 -8.78 -8.78
N VAL A 179 10.86 -9.55 -7.86
CA VAL A 179 9.67 -10.35 -8.17
C VAL A 179 8.49 -9.46 -8.55
N LEU A 180 8.15 -8.45 -7.75
CA LEU A 180 7.02 -7.57 -8.01
C LEU A 180 7.26 -6.66 -9.22
N GLY A 181 8.50 -6.25 -9.47
CA GLY A 181 8.86 -5.55 -10.70
C GLY A 181 8.68 -6.42 -11.95
N MET A 182 9.00 -7.71 -11.88
CA MET A 182 8.70 -8.66 -12.97
C MET A 182 7.21 -8.90 -13.12
N VAL A 183 6.44 -8.96 -12.02
CA VAL A 183 4.97 -9.01 -12.07
C VAL A 183 4.44 -7.79 -12.82
N SER A 184 4.92 -6.59 -12.46
CA SER A 184 4.53 -5.35 -13.13
C SER A 184 4.84 -5.37 -14.64
N LEU A 185 6.07 -5.75 -15.01
CA LEU A 185 6.49 -5.80 -16.40
C LEU A 185 5.72 -6.87 -17.20
N LEU A 186 5.52 -8.05 -16.61
CA LEU A 186 4.77 -9.13 -17.23
C LEU A 186 3.31 -8.76 -17.40
N ASN A 187 2.71 -8.04 -16.44
CA ASN A 187 1.34 -7.54 -16.57
C ASN A 187 1.25 -6.65 -17.81
N VAL A 188 2.06 -5.59 -17.89
CA VAL A 188 2.04 -4.66 -19.04
C VAL A 188 2.17 -5.44 -20.35
N ILE A 189 3.21 -6.26 -20.50
CA ILE A 189 3.46 -6.99 -21.75
C ILE A 189 2.30 -7.93 -22.10
N VAL A 190 1.86 -8.77 -21.17
CA VAL A 190 0.83 -9.78 -21.46
C VAL A 190 -0.53 -9.12 -21.69
N SER A 191 -0.89 -8.12 -20.89
CA SER A 191 -2.14 -7.37 -21.05
C SER A 191 -2.19 -6.68 -22.41
N THR A 192 -1.13 -5.97 -22.83
CA THR A 192 -1.07 -5.34 -24.17
C THR A 192 -1.27 -6.36 -25.30
N VAL A 193 -0.54 -7.48 -25.22
CA VAL A 193 -0.57 -8.52 -26.25
C VAL A 193 -1.95 -9.17 -26.35
N LEU A 194 -2.60 -9.46 -25.22
CA LEU A 194 -3.92 -10.08 -25.21
C LEU A 194 -5.04 -9.10 -25.60
N VAL A 195 -4.92 -7.81 -25.24
CA VAL A 195 -5.91 -6.79 -25.58
C VAL A 195 -5.97 -6.56 -27.09
N PHE A 196 -4.83 -6.24 -27.71
CA PHE A 196 -4.79 -5.91 -29.14
C PHE A 196 -4.69 -7.14 -30.04
N GLY A 197 -4.23 -8.28 -29.51
CA GLY A 197 -3.91 -9.45 -30.31
C GLY A 197 -2.75 -9.18 -31.27
N PHE A 198 -2.38 -10.20 -32.05
CA PHE A 198 -1.45 -10.07 -33.17
C PHE A 198 -2.10 -10.72 -34.39
N ALA A 199 -3.01 -9.98 -35.01
CA ALA A 199 -3.80 -10.48 -36.13
C ALA A 199 -3.57 -9.63 -37.38
N GLU A 200 -2.41 -9.75 -38.01
CA GLU A 200 -2.31 -9.55 -39.45
C GLU A 200 -1.18 -10.45 -40.02
N GLY A 201 -1.57 -11.55 -40.67
CA GLY A 201 -0.69 -12.34 -41.55
C GLY A 201 0.18 -13.47 -40.95
N ARG A 202 0.06 -13.83 -39.67
CA ARG A 202 0.82 -14.96 -39.07
C ARG A 202 -0.09 -16.12 -38.65
N SER A 203 0.38 -17.35 -38.88
CA SER A 203 -0.31 -18.63 -38.59
C SER A 203 -0.58 -18.92 -37.10
N TRP A 204 -0.11 -18.07 -36.19
CA TRP A 204 -0.28 -18.14 -34.73
C TRP A 204 -1.11 -16.97 -34.19
N GLY A 205 -1.95 -16.35 -35.01
CA GLY A 205 -2.65 -15.11 -34.67
C GLY A 205 -3.51 -15.24 -33.41
N ILE A 206 -3.19 -14.47 -32.37
CA ILE A 206 -4.01 -14.33 -31.18
C ILE A 206 -5.06 -13.26 -31.52
N ALA A 207 -6.34 -13.64 -31.50
CA ALA A 207 -7.44 -12.69 -31.62
C ALA A 207 -7.41 -11.68 -30.45
N PRO A 208 -7.82 -10.43 -30.65
CA PRO A 208 -7.94 -9.47 -29.55
C PRO A 208 -8.97 -9.94 -28.53
N TRP A 209 -8.60 -10.02 -27.25
CA TRP A 209 -9.49 -10.42 -26.15
C TRP A 209 -10.20 -9.21 -25.51
N GLY A 210 -9.90 -7.99 -25.98
CA GLY A 210 -10.48 -6.77 -25.42
C GLY A 210 -10.25 -6.71 -23.92
N ILE A 211 -11.30 -6.42 -23.14
CA ILE A 211 -11.22 -6.27 -21.68
C ILE A 211 -10.71 -7.55 -20.97
N ASP A 212 -11.04 -8.73 -21.50
CA ASP A 212 -10.60 -10.00 -20.92
C ASP A 212 -9.07 -10.18 -21.05
N GLY A 213 -8.45 -9.50 -22.02
CA GLY A 213 -7.00 -9.45 -22.15
C GLY A 213 -6.31 -8.76 -20.97
N ILE A 214 -6.91 -7.69 -20.42
CA ILE A 214 -6.38 -6.95 -19.26
C ILE A 214 -6.40 -7.84 -18.01
N VAL A 215 -7.55 -8.46 -17.72
CA VAL A 215 -7.68 -9.32 -16.53
C VAL A 215 -6.83 -10.59 -16.66
N ALA A 216 -6.76 -11.19 -17.85
CA ALA A 216 -5.92 -12.36 -18.10
C ALA A 216 -4.42 -12.03 -17.93
N GLY A 217 -3.95 -10.89 -18.45
CA GLY A 217 -2.57 -10.43 -18.26
C GLY A 217 -2.26 -10.14 -16.79
N THR A 218 -3.19 -9.51 -16.07
CA THR A 218 -3.09 -9.29 -14.63
C THR A 218 -3.00 -10.60 -13.83
N LEU A 219 -3.85 -11.59 -14.16
CA LEU A 219 -3.82 -12.91 -13.52
C LEU A 219 -2.51 -13.63 -13.81
N ALA A 220 -2.09 -13.69 -15.08
CA ALA A 220 -0.85 -14.33 -15.48
C ALA A 220 0.34 -13.75 -14.73
N ALA A 221 0.40 -12.43 -14.61
CA ALA A 221 1.42 -11.73 -13.84
C ALA A 221 1.37 -12.09 -12.35
N ARG A 222 0.21 -12.03 -11.70
CA ARG A 222 0.05 -12.36 -10.28
C ARG A 222 0.43 -13.81 -9.97
N PHE A 223 0.00 -14.75 -10.80
CA PHE A 223 0.36 -16.17 -10.64
C PHE A 223 1.85 -16.42 -10.89
N ALA A 224 2.44 -15.81 -11.93
CA ALA A 224 3.87 -15.91 -12.18
C ALA A 224 4.70 -15.37 -11.00
N GLY A 225 4.28 -14.22 -10.42
CA GLY A 225 4.89 -13.66 -9.21
C GLY A 225 4.77 -14.58 -8.00
N GLY A 226 3.57 -15.12 -7.76
CA GLY A 226 3.31 -16.06 -6.67
C GLY A 226 4.11 -17.37 -6.80
N VAL A 227 4.22 -17.91 -8.01
CA VAL A 227 5.07 -19.09 -8.27
C VAL A 227 6.53 -18.74 -8.05
N LEU A 228 7.00 -17.63 -8.60
CA LEU A 228 8.41 -17.25 -8.52
C LEU A 228 8.85 -17.00 -7.07
N ILE A 229 8.06 -16.28 -6.27
CA ILE A 229 8.42 -16.00 -4.88
C ILE A 229 8.46 -17.29 -4.05
N VAL A 230 7.53 -18.23 -4.31
CA VAL A 230 7.53 -19.55 -3.67
C VAL A 230 8.78 -20.34 -4.07
N LEU A 231 9.15 -20.36 -5.36
CA LEU A 231 10.37 -21.04 -5.83
C LEU A 231 11.63 -20.47 -5.17
N VAL A 232 11.70 -19.15 -5.02
CA VAL A 232 12.81 -18.48 -4.32
C VAL A 232 12.87 -18.91 -2.84
N LEU A 233 11.72 -18.94 -2.15
CA LEU A 233 11.66 -19.35 -0.76
C LEU A 233 11.87 -20.87 -0.54
N VAL A 234 11.54 -21.72 -1.51
CA VAL A 234 11.86 -23.16 -1.46
C VAL A 234 13.38 -23.39 -1.51
N ARG A 235 14.09 -22.61 -2.35
CA ARG A 235 15.55 -22.64 -2.44
C ARG A 235 16.25 -22.13 -1.17
N GLY A 236 15.56 -21.29 -0.40
CA GLY A 236 16.10 -20.65 0.78
C GLY A 236 16.86 -19.39 0.41
N VAL A 237 16.38 -18.22 0.87
CA VAL A 237 17.06 -16.94 0.63
C VAL A 237 17.10 -16.13 1.92
N SER A 238 18.24 -15.53 2.23
CA SER A 238 18.41 -14.69 3.44
C SER A 238 18.03 -15.39 4.75
N GLY A 239 18.26 -16.70 4.83
CA GLY A 239 17.90 -17.54 5.98
C GLY A 239 16.42 -17.92 6.05
N LEU A 240 15.59 -17.49 5.10
CA LEU A 240 14.17 -17.83 5.04
C LEU A 240 13.91 -18.97 4.06
N ARG A 241 13.25 -20.04 4.53
CA ARG A 241 12.94 -21.22 3.73
C ARG A 241 11.52 -21.76 3.97
N ILE A 242 10.86 -22.18 2.89
CA ILE A 242 9.59 -22.90 3.00
C ILE A 242 9.82 -24.29 3.58
N GLU A 243 9.09 -24.60 4.64
CA GLU A 243 9.08 -25.87 5.32
C GLU A 243 7.66 -26.44 5.23
N PRO A 244 7.39 -27.43 4.37
CA PRO A 244 6.04 -27.92 4.12
C PRO A 244 5.28 -28.37 5.38
N ARG A 245 6.01 -28.84 6.41
CA ARG A 245 5.43 -29.25 7.70
C ARG A 245 4.87 -28.07 8.50
N GLU A 246 5.37 -26.86 8.26
CA GLU A 246 4.95 -25.63 8.93
C GLU A 246 3.93 -24.81 8.13
N LEU A 247 3.62 -25.21 6.88
CA LEU A 247 2.54 -24.63 6.07
C LEU A 247 1.16 -25.05 6.58
N ARG A 248 0.79 -24.54 7.75
CA ARG A 248 -0.45 -24.90 8.44
C ARG A 248 -1.11 -23.65 9.01
N VAL A 249 -2.42 -23.56 8.86
CA VAL A 249 -3.21 -22.49 9.48
C VAL A 249 -3.31 -22.76 10.98
N GLY A 250 -3.04 -21.74 11.81
CA GLY A 250 -3.18 -21.83 13.26
C GLY A 250 -1.89 -22.09 14.04
N GLY A 251 -2.05 -22.35 15.35
CA GLY A 251 -0.96 -22.38 16.33
C GLY A 251 -0.63 -21.00 16.92
N GLU A 252 0.29 -21.00 17.88
CA GLU A 252 0.68 -19.77 18.59
C GLU A 252 1.26 -18.71 17.65
N ALA A 253 2.11 -19.12 16.70
CA ALA A 253 2.67 -18.24 15.67
C ALA A 253 1.60 -17.50 14.86
N ALA A 254 0.58 -18.22 14.37
CA ALA A 254 -0.53 -17.61 13.63
C ALA A 254 -1.32 -16.63 14.51
N ARG A 255 -1.56 -16.98 15.78
CA ARG A 255 -2.26 -16.10 16.74
C ARG A 255 -1.49 -14.81 17.00
N ARG A 256 -0.15 -14.88 17.12
CA ARG A 256 0.70 -13.70 17.28
C ARG A 256 0.67 -12.81 16.04
N ILE A 257 0.75 -13.40 14.83
CA ILE A 257 0.61 -12.66 13.56
C ILE A 257 -0.71 -11.88 13.54
N LEU A 258 -1.83 -12.55 13.82
CA LEU A 258 -3.17 -11.93 13.80
C LEU A 258 -3.35 -10.90 14.94
N ARG A 259 -2.75 -11.11 16.11
CA ARG A 259 -2.80 -10.18 17.24
C ARG A 259 -2.13 -8.84 16.89
N ILE A 260 -0.99 -8.89 16.22
CA ILE A 260 -0.24 -7.70 15.81
C ILE A 260 -0.91 -7.05 14.60
N GLY A 261 -1.30 -7.86 13.63
CA GLY A 261 -1.92 -7.42 12.40
C GLY A 261 -3.34 -6.89 12.55
N GLY A 262 -4.10 -7.39 13.53
CA GLY A 262 -5.52 -7.06 13.75
C GLY A 262 -5.75 -5.55 13.84
N PRO A 263 -5.06 -4.84 14.73
CA PRO A 263 -5.15 -3.39 14.81
C PRO A 263 -4.77 -2.66 13.50
N ALA A 264 -3.83 -3.19 12.70
CA ALA A 264 -3.46 -2.59 11.42
C ALA A 264 -4.55 -2.77 10.35
N ALA A 265 -5.23 -3.91 10.34
CA ALA A 265 -6.37 -4.15 9.44
C ALA A 265 -7.59 -3.30 9.82
N ILE A 266 -7.86 -3.20 11.12
CA ILE A 266 -8.90 -2.31 11.68
C ILE A 266 -8.59 -0.86 11.32
N ASP A 267 -7.33 -0.44 11.45
CA ASP A 267 -6.89 0.89 11.03
C ASP A 267 -7.12 1.15 9.53
N GLY A 268 -6.82 0.17 8.68
CA GLY A 268 -7.12 0.24 7.25
C GLY A 268 -8.61 0.45 6.99
N ALA A 269 -9.47 -0.33 7.65
CA ALA A 269 -10.93 -0.22 7.51
C ALA A 269 -11.48 1.14 7.99
N PHE A 270 -11.00 1.64 9.13
CA PHE A 270 -11.37 2.97 9.63
C PHE A 270 -10.87 4.09 8.74
N THR A 271 -9.66 3.96 8.19
CA THR A 271 -9.11 4.91 7.23
C THR A 271 -9.97 4.93 5.97
N TRP A 272 -10.36 3.77 5.45
CA TRP A 272 -11.28 3.66 4.31
C TRP A 272 -12.63 4.35 4.60
N ALA A 273 -13.27 3.99 5.70
CA ALA A 273 -14.57 4.55 6.08
C ALA A 273 -14.51 6.07 6.26
N GLY A 274 -13.46 6.57 6.91
CA GLY A 274 -13.28 8.00 7.10
C GLY A 274 -12.96 8.77 5.82
N GLN A 275 -12.21 8.17 4.88
CA GLN A 275 -12.00 8.75 3.55
C GLN A 275 -13.31 8.79 2.75
N PHE A 276 -14.12 7.72 2.82
CA PHE A 276 -15.43 7.68 2.19
C PHE A 276 -16.37 8.76 2.74
N LEU A 277 -16.47 8.90 4.07
CA LEU A 277 -17.26 9.96 4.70
C LEU A 277 -16.75 11.36 4.34
N PHE A 278 -15.43 11.54 4.27
CA PHE A 278 -14.84 12.81 3.83
C PHE A 278 -15.20 13.14 2.37
N LEU A 279 -15.18 12.15 1.49
CA LEU A 279 -15.61 12.30 0.09
C LEU A 279 -17.09 12.72 -0.01
N MET A 280 -17.97 12.15 0.84
CA MET A 280 -19.38 12.58 0.90
C MET A 280 -19.53 14.04 1.34
N ILE A 281 -18.68 14.53 2.25
CA ILE A 281 -18.67 15.95 2.61
C ILE A 281 -18.28 16.79 1.39
N ILE A 282 -17.24 16.39 0.66
CA ILE A 282 -16.78 17.12 -0.54
C ILE A 282 -17.85 17.18 -1.61
N ALA A 283 -18.56 16.08 -1.86
CA ALA A 283 -19.67 16.05 -2.82
C ALA A 283 -20.81 17.03 -2.47
N ARG A 284 -20.96 17.39 -1.19
CA ARG A 284 -21.94 18.41 -0.74
C ARG A 284 -21.43 19.85 -0.83
N LEU A 285 -20.13 20.05 -1.06
CA LEU A 285 -19.54 21.37 -1.29
C LEU A 285 -19.71 21.83 -2.74
N GLU A 286 -20.27 20.97 -3.60
CA GLU A 286 -20.62 21.27 -4.97
C GLU A 286 -21.62 22.42 -5.00
N ASP A 287 -21.28 23.48 -5.73
CA ASP A 287 -22.16 24.62 -5.92
C ASP A 287 -22.83 24.53 -7.31
N SER A 288 -24.08 24.97 -7.40
CA SER A 288 -24.97 24.78 -8.56
C SER A 288 -24.38 25.31 -9.89
N GLY A 289 -23.39 26.20 -9.83
CA GLY A 289 -22.73 26.81 -10.99
C GLY A 289 -21.41 26.17 -11.44
N ARG A 290 -20.87 25.16 -10.74
CA ARG A 290 -19.52 24.59 -11.02
C ARG A 290 -19.53 23.16 -11.56
N GLY A 291 -20.69 22.53 -11.73
CA GLY A 291 -20.88 21.36 -12.58
C GLY A 291 -19.93 20.17 -12.33
N GLY A 292 -19.62 19.82 -11.09
CA GLY A 292 -18.72 18.70 -10.74
C GLY A 292 -17.27 19.10 -10.49
N ALA A 293 -16.90 20.37 -10.74
CA ALA A 293 -15.49 20.77 -10.76
C ALA A 293 -14.80 20.66 -9.39
N VAL A 294 -15.54 20.86 -8.29
CA VAL A 294 -14.99 20.76 -6.92
C VAL A 294 -14.63 19.32 -6.59
N PHE A 295 -15.56 18.40 -6.88
CA PHE A 295 -15.32 16.97 -6.70
C PHE A 295 -14.17 16.47 -7.58
N ALA A 296 -14.16 16.84 -8.87
CA ALA A 296 -13.08 16.48 -9.79
C ALA A 296 -11.71 17.01 -9.32
N ALA A 297 -11.67 18.26 -8.84
CA ALA A 297 -10.46 18.88 -8.31
C ALA A 297 -9.91 18.13 -7.09
N HIS A 298 -10.79 17.64 -6.20
CA HIS A 298 -10.38 16.79 -5.09
C HIS A 298 -9.74 15.48 -5.57
N ILE A 299 -10.38 14.77 -6.51
CA ILE A 299 -9.86 13.50 -7.03
C ILE A 299 -8.49 13.69 -7.69
N VAL A 300 -8.33 14.73 -8.53
CA VAL A 300 -7.03 15.08 -9.13
C VAL A 300 -6.00 15.39 -8.05
N GLY A 301 -6.38 16.20 -7.06
CA GLY A 301 -5.50 16.60 -5.96
C GLY A 301 -5.00 15.43 -5.12
N VAL A 302 -5.86 14.47 -4.76
CA VAL A 302 -5.47 13.25 -4.02
C VAL A 302 -4.56 12.35 -4.86
N ARG A 303 -4.80 12.24 -6.18
CA ARG A 303 -3.90 11.50 -7.08
C ARG A 303 -2.50 12.10 -7.11
N LEU A 304 -2.41 13.43 -7.21
CA LEU A 304 -1.13 14.14 -7.15
C LEU A 304 -0.44 13.94 -5.78
N GLU A 305 -1.19 14.05 -4.68
CA GLU A 305 -0.68 13.79 -3.33
C GLU A 305 -0.18 12.35 -3.16
N GLY A 306 -0.76 11.39 -3.90
CA GLY A 306 -0.32 10.00 -3.99
C GLY A 306 1.19 9.83 -4.25
N ILE A 307 1.83 10.79 -4.93
CA ILE A 307 3.27 10.79 -5.18
C ILE A 307 4.07 10.85 -3.86
N THR A 308 3.59 11.58 -2.85
CA THR A 308 4.24 11.66 -1.53
C THR A 308 4.11 10.35 -0.75
N TYR A 309 3.03 9.60 -0.97
CA TYR A 309 2.83 8.30 -0.31
C TYR A 309 3.85 7.25 -0.76
N LEU A 310 4.28 7.27 -2.02
CA LEU A 310 5.23 6.28 -2.57
C LEU A 310 6.55 6.21 -1.75
N PRO A 311 7.30 7.31 -1.55
CA PRO A 311 8.48 7.28 -0.70
C PRO A 311 8.13 7.09 0.78
N ALA A 312 7.03 7.64 1.29
CA ALA A 312 6.69 7.49 2.70
C ALA A 312 6.46 6.01 3.09
N VAL A 313 5.79 5.23 2.24
CA VAL A 313 5.61 3.79 2.41
C VAL A 313 6.94 3.05 2.30
N ALA A 314 7.79 3.43 1.34
CA ALA A 314 9.08 2.79 1.13
C ALA A 314 10.05 2.97 2.32
N TRP A 315 10.21 4.19 2.82
CA TRP A 315 10.99 4.46 4.02
C TRP A 315 10.33 3.89 5.28
N GLY A 316 9.00 3.86 5.33
CA GLY A 316 8.24 3.20 6.39
C GLY A 316 8.54 1.70 6.49
N ALA A 317 8.62 0.98 5.37
CA ALA A 317 9.00 -0.43 5.34
C ALA A 317 10.43 -0.67 5.82
N ALA A 318 11.36 0.22 5.44
CA ALA A 318 12.73 0.20 5.96
C ALA A 318 12.77 0.45 7.48
N ALA A 319 12.00 1.43 7.98
CA ALA A 319 11.88 1.72 9.40
C ALA A 319 11.37 0.51 10.18
N ALA A 320 10.27 -0.10 9.72
CA ALA A 320 9.66 -1.26 10.36
C ALA A 320 10.66 -2.43 10.51
N THR A 321 11.44 -2.67 9.47
CA THR A 321 12.45 -3.74 9.43
C THR A 321 13.62 -3.45 10.38
N LEU A 322 14.20 -2.25 10.29
CA LEU A 322 15.37 -1.89 11.11
C LEU A 322 15.04 -1.85 12.60
N ILE A 323 13.86 -1.34 12.94
CA ILE A 323 13.38 -1.30 14.32
C ILE A 323 13.14 -2.73 14.83
N GLY A 324 12.38 -3.54 14.08
CA GLY A 324 12.10 -4.91 14.47
C GLY A 324 13.37 -5.74 14.69
N GLN A 325 14.34 -5.67 13.78
CA GLN A 325 15.61 -6.37 13.91
C GLN A 325 16.49 -5.81 15.03
N SER A 326 16.59 -4.48 15.17
CA SER A 326 17.42 -3.87 16.21
C SER A 326 16.90 -4.22 17.60
N LEU A 327 15.58 -4.24 17.80
CA LEU A 327 14.99 -4.66 19.07
C LEU A 327 15.16 -6.18 19.29
N GLY A 328 15.08 -7.00 18.26
CA GLY A 328 15.40 -8.43 18.34
C GLY A 328 16.85 -8.69 18.77
N ALA A 329 17.77 -7.89 18.25
CA ALA A 329 19.19 -7.91 18.60
C ALA A 329 19.50 -7.26 19.96
N ARG A 330 18.48 -6.86 20.72
CA ARG A 330 18.59 -6.14 22.01
C ARG A 330 19.41 -4.84 21.89
N ARG A 331 19.25 -4.11 20.78
CA ARG A 331 19.87 -2.80 20.50
C ARG A 331 18.80 -1.69 20.40
N PRO A 332 18.14 -1.31 21.51
CA PRO A 332 17.04 -0.35 21.50
C PRO A 332 17.45 1.04 21.01
N GLU A 333 18.65 1.52 21.38
CA GLU A 333 19.18 2.81 20.91
C GLU A 333 19.28 2.87 19.38
N ARG A 334 19.71 1.76 18.75
CA ARG A 334 19.78 1.65 17.30
C ARG A 334 18.37 1.63 16.68
N ALA A 335 17.41 0.99 17.33
CA ALA A 335 16.02 1.01 16.87
C ALA A 335 15.46 2.45 16.86
N ILE A 336 15.65 3.19 17.96
CA ILE A 336 15.21 4.59 18.09
C ILE A 336 15.85 5.45 17.00
N ALA A 337 17.17 5.36 16.86
CA ALA A 337 17.93 6.12 15.86
C ALA A 337 17.52 5.76 14.41
N ALA A 338 17.20 4.50 14.13
CA ALA A 338 16.74 4.08 12.81
C ALA A 338 15.43 4.76 12.40
N GLY A 339 14.43 4.81 13.30
CA GLY A 339 13.19 5.52 13.00
C GLY A 339 13.39 7.02 12.77
N HIS A 340 14.24 7.68 13.57
CA HIS A 340 14.55 9.10 13.35
C HIS A 340 15.33 9.36 12.05
N GLU A 341 16.26 8.48 11.68
CA GLU A 341 16.99 8.61 10.42
C GLU A 341 16.06 8.39 9.21
N THR A 342 15.15 7.41 9.27
CA THR A 342 14.13 7.21 8.22
C THR A 342 13.22 8.43 8.09
N ALA A 343 12.77 8.99 9.21
CA ALA A 343 11.95 10.21 9.27
C ALA A 343 12.69 11.42 8.69
N ARG A 344 13.98 11.56 8.96
CA ARG A 344 14.82 12.64 8.42
C ARG A 344 14.95 12.55 6.90
N GLN A 345 15.30 11.38 6.37
CA GLN A 345 15.53 11.20 4.93
C GLN A 345 14.26 11.40 4.12
N CYS A 346 13.17 10.74 4.50
CA CYS A 346 11.90 10.89 3.79
C CYS A 346 11.24 12.24 4.07
N GLY A 347 11.44 12.82 5.27
CA GLY A 347 11.02 14.19 5.56
C GLY A 347 11.67 15.22 4.62
N LEU A 348 12.99 15.10 4.37
CA LEU A 348 13.67 15.95 3.39
C LEU A 348 13.09 15.78 1.98
N LEU A 349 12.89 14.54 1.53
CA LEU A 349 12.27 14.27 0.23
C LEU A 349 10.85 14.85 0.16
N SER A 350 10.08 14.78 1.24
CA SER A 350 8.71 15.29 1.30
C SER A 350 8.65 16.82 1.29
N VAL A 351 9.65 17.49 1.86
CA VAL A 351 9.81 18.95 1.71
C VAL A 351 10.10 19.31 0.25
N VAL A 352 10.97 18.55 -0.44
CA VAL A 352 11.24 18.77 -1.87
C VAL A 352 9.96 18.57 -2.70
N ILE A 353 9.20 17.50 -2.45
CA ILE A 353 7.91 17.25 -3.11
C ILE A 353 6.92 18.39 -2.81
N GLY A 354 6.83 18.85 -1.56
CA GLY A 354 5.98 19.98 -1.17
C GLY A 354 6.35 21.28 -1.90
N ILE A 355 7.65 21.58 -2.07
CA ILE A 355 8.10 22.75 -2.85
C ILE A 355 7.67 22.62 -4.33
N VAL A 356 7.82 21.43 -4.92
CA VAL A 356 7.38 21.16 -6.30
C VAL A 356 5.87 21.34 -6.42
N PHE A 357 5.08 20.80 -5.51
CA PHE A 357 3.63 20.97 -5.50
C PHE A 357 3.21 22.43 -5.35
N LEU A 358 3.87 23.19 -4.47
CA LEU A 358 3.59 24.60 -4.27
C LEU A 358 3.85 25.42 -5.55
N ALA A 359 5.00 25.20 -6.18
CA ALA A 359 5.44 25.94 -7.37
C ALA A 359 4.67 25.54 -8.63
N ALA A 360 4.43 24.24 -8.82
CA ALA A 360 3.88 23.67 -10.04
C ALA A 360 2.37 23.35 -9.97
N ALA A 361 1.65 23.72 -8.90
CA ALA A 361 0.23 23.37 -8.72
C ALA A 361 -0.66 23.58 -9.97
N PRO A 362 -0.68 24.75 -10.64
CA PRO A 362 -1.55 24.96 -11.80
C PRO A 362 -1.14 24.06 -12.98
N TRP A 363 0.17 23.87 -13.17
CA TRP A 363 0.70 23.02 -14.24
C TRP A 363 0.36 21.54 -14.00
N LEU A 364 0.54 21.06 -12.76
CA LEU A 364 0.19 19.70 -12.37
C LEU A 364 -1.31 19.42 -12.56
N PHE A 365 -2.18 20.37 -12.20
CA PHE A 365 -3.62 20.26 -12.46
C PHE A 365 -3.95 20.29 -13.96
N GLY A 366 -3.31 21.17 -14.74
CA GLY A 366 -3.51 21.26 -16.19
C GLY A 366 -3.01 20.04 -16.97
N LEU A 367 -2.02 19.32 -16.44
CA LEU A 367 -1.61 18.02 -16.99
C LEU A 367 -2.67 16.93 -16.79
N MET A 368 -3.43 17.01 -15.69
CA MET A 368 -4.39 15.97 -15.31
C MET A 368 -5.80 16.25 -15.82
N HIS A 369 -6.16 17.50 -16.09
CA HIS A 369 -7.49 17.87 -16.56
C HIS A 369 -7.47 19.14 -17.42
N THR A 370 -8.24 19.12 -18.51
CA THR A 370 -8.39 20.25 -19.46
C THR A 370 -9.39 21.33 -19.03
N SER A 371 -10.17 21.10 -17.97
CA SER A 371 -11.23 22.02 -17.54
C SER A 371 -10.64 23.12 -16.67
N ALA A 372 -10.75 24.37 -17.12
CA ALA A 372 -10.28 25.53 -16.38
C ALA A 372 -10.92 25.64 -14.99
N ALA A 373 -12.21 25.27 -14.86
CA ALA A 373 -12.92 25.28 -13.58
C ALA A 373 -12.33 24.30 -12.55
N VAL A 374 -11.85 23.13 -13.00
CA VAL A 374 -11.20 22.13 -12.13
C VAL A 374 -9.83 22.63 -11.67
N VAL A 375 -9.05 23.19 -12.60
CA VAL A 375 -7.74 23.77 -12.29
C VAL A 375 -7.89 24.91 -11.28
N GLU A 376 -8.84 25.81 -11.49
CA GLU A 376 -9.10 26.94 -10.59
C GLU A 376 -9.54 26.47 -9.20
N ALA A 377 -10.49 25.52 -9.14
CA ALA A 377 -11.01 24.99 -7.87
C ALA A 377 -9.94 24.26 -7.05
N GLY A 378 -9.03 23.54 -7.70
CA GLY A 378 -8.03 22.69 -7.03
C GLY A 378 -6.71 23.37 -6.70
N THR A 379 -6.28 24.35 -7.50
CA THR A 379 -4.92 24.92 -7.40
C THR A 379 -4.62 25.51 -6.03
N PHE A 380 -5.49 26.37 -5.50
CA PHE A 380 -5.24 27.05 -4.23
C PHE A 380 -5.29 26.09 -3.02
N PRO A 381 -6.34 25.26 -2.85
CA PRO A 381 -6.34 24.20 -1.84
C PRO A 381 -5.10 23.29 -1.91
N PHE A 382 -4.67 22.93 -3.12
CA PHE A 382 -3.51 22.08 -3.31
C PHE A 382 -2.20 22.73 -2.86
N ARG A 383 -2.02 24.03 -3.12
CA ARG A 383 -0.87 24.79 -2.59
C ARG A 383 -0.83 24.80 -1.07
N VAL A 384 -1.98 24.94 -0.41
CA VAL A 384 -2.05 24.87 1.06
C VAL A 384 -1.64 23.48 1.54
N ASN A 385 -2.18 22.42 0.94
CA ASN A 385 -1.82 21.04 1.29
C ASN A 385 -0.34 20.69 1.02
N ALA A 386 0.28 21.33 0.03
CA ALA A 386 1.72 21.19 -0.26
C ALA A 386 2.61 21.59 0.93
N MET A 387 2.15 22.47 1.82
CA MET A 387 2.87 22.86 3.04
C MET A 387 2.86 21.77 4.12
N PHE A 388 1.97 20.78 4.02
CA PHE A 388 1.75 19.73 5.02
C PHE A 388 2.30 18.35 4.62
N GLN A 389 3.09 18.29 3.54
CA GLN A 389 3.72 17.04 3.07
C GLN A 389 4.73 16.46 4.08
N LEU A 390 5.41 17.31 4.85
CA LEU A 390 6.33 16.85 5.91
C LEU A 390 5.56 16.14 7.06
N PRO A 391 4.53 16.75 7.69
CA PRO A 391 3.65 16.04 8.63
C PRO A 391 3.08 14.73 8.08
N LEU A 392 2.68 14.70 6.80
CA LEU A 392 2.16 13.49 6.16
C LEU A 392 3.20 12.36 6.19
N ALA A 393 4.40 12.63 5.69
CA ALA A 393 5.47 11.64 5.66
C ALA A 393 5.87 11.17 7.05
N LEU A 394 6.01 12.10 8.01
CA LEU A 394 6.33 11.75 9.40
C LEU A 394 5.26 10.84 10.02
N SER A 395 3.98 11.11 9.76
CA SER A 395 2.89 10.25 10.27
C SER A 395 2.99 8.82 9.73
N ILE A 396 3.26 8.65 8.43
CA ILE A 396 3.38 7.33 7.80
C ILE A 396 4.61 6.57 8.33
N ILE A 397 5.74 7.25 8.48
CA ILE A 397 6.98 6.65 8.94
C ILE A 397 6.88 6.21 10.39
N TYR A 398 6.40 7.08 11.29
CA TYR A 398 6.26 6.72 12.70
C TYR A 398 5.19 5.65 12.93
N THR A 399 4.11 5.64 12.14
CA THR A 399 3.15 4.52 12.15
C THR A 399 3.83 3.21 11.75
N SER A 400 4.62 3.22 10.68
CA SER A 400 5.34 2.01 10.22
C SER A 400 6.42 1.56 11.22
N ALA A 401 7.11 2.51 11.84
CA ALA A 401 8.11 2.28 12.86
C ALA A 401 7.51 1.60 14.11
N LEU A 402 6.40 2.12 14.64
CA LEU A 402 5.68 1.55 15.77
C LEU A 402 5.13 0.15 15.43
N ARG A 403 4.59 -0.02 14.21
CA ARG A 403 4.15 -1.34 13.73
C ARG A 403 5.28 -2.36 13.64
N GLY A 404 6.46 -1.96 13.17
CA GLY A 404 7.66 -2.81 13.15
C GLY A 404 8.14 -3.20 14.55
N ALA A 405 7.91 -2.34 15.55
CA ALA A 405 8.14 -2.67 16.96
C ALA A 405 7.07 -3.60 17.56
N GLY A 406 5.91 -3.78 16.91
CA GLY A 406 4.76 -4.52 17.42
C GLY A 406 3.72 -3.65 18.14
N ASP A 407 3.97 -2.35 18.33
CA ASP A 407 2.98 -1.40 18.88
C ASP A 407 2.01 -0.95 17.78
N THR A 408 1.00 -1.79 17.50
CA THR A 408 0.02 -1.54 16.43
C THR A 408 -1.25 -0.86 16.92
N LYS A 409 -1.51 -0.88 18.24
CA LYS A 409 -2.70 -0.26 18.84
C LYS A 409 -2.61 1.25 18.88
N PHE A 410 -1.44 1.80 19.24
CA PHE A 410 -1.31 3.26 19.32
C PHE A 410 -1.50 3.94 17.95
N PRO A 411 -0.89 3.46 16.85
CA PRO A 411 -1.15 4.03 15.52
C PRO A 411 -2.63 4.02 15.12
N LEU A 412 -3.36 2.94 15.42
CA LEU A 412 -4.82 2.86 15.20
C LEU A 412 -5.55 3.98 15.95
N VAL A 413 -5.27 4.16 17.25
CA VAL A 413 -5.93 5.21 18.04
C VAL A 413 -5.59 6.61 17.51
N ALA A 414 -4.32 6.86 17.18
CA ALA A 414 -3.88 8.14 16.61
C ALA A 414 -4.61 8.43 15.28
N HIS A 415 -4.77 7.42 14.42
CA HIS A 415 -5.51 7.55 13.16
C HIS A 415 -7.00 7.81 13.38
N MET A 416 -7.64 7.11 14.32
CA MET A 416 -9.05 7.35 14.67
C MET A 416 -9.27 8.77 15.18
N VAL A 417 -8.40 9.25 16.09
CA VAL A 417 -8.45 10.63 16.59
C VAL A 417 -8.27 11.64 15.47
N GLY A 418 -7.30 11.43 14.58
CA GLY A 418 -7.06 12.32 13.44
C GLY A 418 -8.26 12.37 12.49
N ILE A 419 -8.74 11.22 12.02
CA ILE A 419 -9.79 11.19 10.99
C ILE A 419 -11.16 11.54 11.56
N PHE A 420 -11.61 10.84 12.59
CA PHE A 420 -12.96 11.00 13.13
C PHE A 420 -13.05 12.16 14.14
N GLY A 421 -11.97 12.43 14.89
CA GLY A 421 -11.94 13.50 15.88
C GLY A 421 -11.59 14.87 15.28
N VAL A 422 -10.81 14.92 14.19
CA VAL A 422 -10.34 16.20 13.60
C VAL A 422 -10.83 16.36 12.17
N ARG A 423 -10.47 15.46 11.24
CA ARG A 423 -10.73 15.65 9.81
C ARG A 423 -12.22 15.84 9.53
N LEU A 424 -13.08 14.89 9.93
CA LEU A 424 -14.51 14.95 9.59
C LEU A 424 -15.23 16.15 10.25
N PRO A 425 -15.07 16.41 11.57
CA PRO A 425 -15.74 17.55 12.20
C PRO A 425 -15.26 18.89 11.65
N VAL A 426 -13.95 19.06 11.45
CA VAL A 426 -13.38 20.30 10.93
C VAL A 426 -13.73 20.48 9.45
N ALA A 427 -13.82 19.39 8.66
CA ALA A 427 -14.23 19.48 7.25
C ALA A 427 -15.69 19.91 7.11
N TRP A 428 -16.57 19.38 7.96
CA TRP A 428 -17.97 19.80 8.01
C TRP A 428 -18.07 21.27 8.43
N TRP A 429 -17.40 21.65 9.51
CA TRP A 429 -17.47 23.01 10.02
C TRP A 429 -16.83 24.04 9.07
N ALA A 430 -15.58 23.83 8.65
CA ALA A 430 -14.86 24.78 7.81
C ALA A 430 -15.26 24.74 6.34
N GLY A 431 -15.60 23.56 5.81
CA GLY A 431 -16.04 23.41 4.42
C GLY A 431 -17.49 23.83 4.23
N VAL A 432 -18.41 23.27 5.03
CA VAL A 432 -19.86 23.44 4.85
C VAL A 432 -20.39 24.64 5.63
N VAL A 433 -20.19 24.69 6.96
CA VAL A 433 -20.84 25.70 7.81
C VAL A 433 -20.27 27.10 7.59
N MET A 434 -18.94 27.24 7.46
CA MET A 434 -18.30 28.52 7.19
C MET A 434 -18.28 28.90 5.69
N GLY A 435 -18.79 28.04 4.81
CA GLY A 435 -18.74 28.25 3.37
C GLY A 435 -17.32 28.26 2.79
N GLY A 436 -16.33 27.68 3.49
CA GLY A 436 -14.94 27.63 3.03
C GLY A 436 -14.69 26.66 1.86
N GLY A 437 -15.72 25.91 1.45
CA GLY A 437 -15.68 25.02 0.28
C GLY A 437 -14.54 24.00 0.35
N LEU A 438 -13.95 23.69 -0.81
CA LEU A 438 -12.86 22.71 -0.91
C LEU A 438 -11.64 23.07 -0.06
N LEU A 439 -11.32 24.37 0.03
CA LEU A 439 -10.22 24.85 0.86
C LEU A 439 -10.45 24.51 2.33
N GLY A 440 -11.64 24.78 2.86
CA GLY A 440 -12.00 24.44 4.25
C GLY A 440 -11.87 22.95 4.53
N ALA A 441 -12.30 22.09 3.60
CA ALA A 441 -12.14 20.65 3.71
C ALA A 441 -10.66 20.21 3.70
N TRP A 442 -9.82 20.85 2.88
CA TRP A 442 -8.39 20.53 2.78
C TRP A 442 -7.58 21.06 3.97
N ILE A 443 -7.99 22.17 4.57
CA ILE A 443 -7.47 22.64 5.86
C ILE A 443 -7.77 21.60 6.94
N ALA A 444 -8.98 21.03 6.96
CA ALA A 444 -9.32 19.98 7.89
C ALA A 444 -8.45 18.72 7.71
N MET A 445 -8.21 18.32 6.45
CA MET A 445 -7.30 17.22 6.12
C MET A 445 -5.87 17.49 6.60
N SER A 446 -5.37 18.71 6.39
CA SER A 446 -4.04 19.13 6.82
C SER A 446 -3.91 19.15 8.34
N ALA A 447 -4.90 19.71 9.05
CA ALA A 447 -4.93 19.77 10.52
C ALA A 447 -4.91 18.37 11.13
N ASP A 448 -5.70 17.45 10.57
CA ASP A 448 -5.70 16.04 10.92
C ASP A 448 -4.30 15.41 10.82
N VAL A 449 -3.64 15.55 9.66
CA VAL A 449 -2.31 14.99 9.43
C VAL A 449 -1.29 15.53 10.45
N VAL A 450 -1.36 16.83 10.77
CA VAL A 450 -0.52 17.46 11.79
C VAL A 450 -0.76 16.83 13.16
N VAL A 451 -2.03 16.72 13.58
CA VAL A 451 -2.38 16.10 14.88
C VAL A 451 -1.87 14.66 14.94
N ARG A 452 -2.09 13.85 13.90
CA ARG A 452 -1.56 12.47 13.86
C ARG A 452 -0.05 12.43 13.95
N SER A 453 0.64 13.26 13.18
CA SER A 453 2.10 13.32 13.19
C SER A 453 2.64 13.69 14.57
N ILE A 454 1.99 14.62 15.28
CA ILE A 454 2.38 15.01 16.64
C ILE A 454 2.15 13.85 17.62
N LEU A 455 0.98 13.20 17.59
CA LEU A 455 0.65 12.07 18.47
C LEU A 455 1.64 10.90 18.28
N LEU A 456 1.94 10.56 17.03
CA LEU A 456 2.86 9.48 16.67
C LEU A 456 4.30 9.80 17.06
N LEU A 457 4.76 11.04 16.80
CA LEU A 457 6.08 11.49 17.23
C LEU A 457 6.21 11.51 18.76
N TRP A 458 5.16 11.95 19.45
CA TRP A 458 5.11 11.95 20.92
C TRP A 458 5.22 10.53 21.47
N ARG A 459 4.43 9.59 20.93
CA ARG A 459 4.51 8.17 21.30
C ARG A 459 5.90 7.60 21.03
N TYR A 460 6.47 7.93 19.87
CA TYR A 460 7.79 7.45 19.48
C TYR A 460 8.87 7.97 20.46
N ARG A 461 8.83 9.25 20.82
CA ARG A 461 9.77 9.86 21.78
C ARG A 461 9.59 9.40 23.23
N LYS A 462 8.41 8.89 23.59
CA LYS A 462 8.17 8.31 24.93
C LYS A 462 8.82 6.94 25.09
N GLU A 463 9.26 6.30 24.00
CA GLU A 463 10.03 5.04 23.98
C GLU A 463 9.35 3.84 24.66
N GLN A 464 8.13 3.98 25.17
CA GLN A 464 7.35 2.88 25.78
C GLN A 464 7.12 1.70 24.81
N TRP A 465 7.15 1.97 23.51
CA TRP A 465 7.02 0.95 22.47
C TRP A 465 8.23 0.01 22.39
N VAL A 466 9.40 0.39 22.92
CA VAL A 466 10.62 -0.44 22.93
C VAL A 466 10.40 -1.74 23.70
N GLY A 467 9.61 -1.70 24.78
CA GLY A 467 9.27 -2.85 25.62
C GLY A 467 8.09 -3.68 25.13
N THR A 468 7.55 -3.42 23.92
CA THR A 468 6.37 -4.14 23.43
C THR A 468 6.70 -5.61 23.18
N GLU A 469 5.96 -6.51 23.82
CA GLU A 469 6.03 -7.95 23.56
C GLU A 469 5.26 -8.31 22.28
N VAL A 470 5.93 -9.07 21.41
CA VAL A 470 5.45 -9.41 20.06
C VAL A 470 4.84 -10.80 20.04
#